data_AF-A0A958QH41-F1
#
_entry.id   AF-A0A958QH41-F1
#
_cell.length_a   1.000
_cell.length_b   1.000
_cell.length_c   1.000
_cell.angle_alpha   90.00
_cell.angle_beta   90.00
_cell.angle_gamma   90.00
#
_symmetry.space_group_name_H-M   'P 1'
#
loop_
_entity.id
_entity.type
_entity.pdbx_description
1 polymer ?
#
loop_
_entity_poly.entity_id
_entity_poly.type
_entity_poly.pdbx_seq_one_letter_code
_entity_poly.pdbx_strand_id
1 'polypeptide(L)'
;MENSDAHEIIRDLANGMHPITCQELPADSVYNHPQIVRALFVALDRFPKRKRSTEERQKENLERGLPKNSGLPWSDEARNSAAKGYTAGESIEKIAEKHQRSSSAIAAELTRQGLITPEQAEKLGYTFRNRTAA
;
A
#
# COMPACT_ATOMS: atom_id res chain seq x y z
N MET A 1 23.84 0.17 -14.67
CA MET A 1 23.13 -0.75 -13.76
C MET A 1 22.02 0.06 -13.14
N GLU A 2 20.77 -0.36 -13.32
CA GLU A 2 19.64 0.32 -12.69
C GLU A 2 19.60 -0.01 -11.19
N ASN A 3 18.95 0.84 -10.39
CA ASN A 3 18.82 0.60 -8.94
C ASN A 3 18.10 -0.73 -8.63
N SER A 4 17.22 -1.19 -9.52
CA SER A 4 16.57 -2.50 -9.42
C SER A 4 17.59 -3.64 -9.52
N ASP A 5 18.49 -3.56 -10.50
CA ASP A 5 19.44 -4.62 -10.80
C ASP A 5 20.47 -4.74 -9.67
N ALA A 6 20.96 -3.60 -9.16
CA ALA A 6 21.85 -3.57 -8.00
C ALA A 6 21.18 -4.16 -6.74
N HIS A 7 19.90 -3.85 -6.54
CA HIS A 7 19.14 -4.40 -5.41
C HIS A 7 18.98 -5.92 -5.53
N GLU A 8 18.71 -6.46 -6.72
CA GLU A 8 18.57 -7.90 -6.92
C GLU A 8 19.89 -8.63 -6.66
N ILE A 9 21.00 -8.13 -7.22
CA ILE A 9 22.33 -8.70 -7.00
C ILE A 9 22.68 -8.75 -5.52
N ILE A 10 22.48 -7.65 -4.79
CA ILE A 10 22.79 -7.60 -3.35
C ILE A 10 21.86 -8.50 -2.54
N ARG A 11 20.59 -8.63 -2.95
CA ARG A 11 19.62 -9.54 -2.32
C ARG A 11 20.04 -10.98 -2.48
N ASP A 12 20.48 -11.39 -3.65
CA ASP A 12 20.96 -12.75 -3.89
C ASP A 12 22.19 -13.05 -3.04
N LEU A 13 23.17 -12.14 -3.01
CA LEU A 13 24.36 -12.28 -2.15
C LEU A 13 24.00 -12.37 -0.66
N ALA A 14 23.05 -11.55 -0.18
CA ALA A 14 22.60 -11.57 1.21
C ALA A 14 21.89 -12.87 1.60
N ASN A 15 21.25 -13.54 0.62
CA ASN A 15 20.62 -14.83 0.79
C ASN A 15 21.58 -16.01 0.52
N GLY A 16 22.88 -15.75 0.34
CA GLY A 16 23.85 -16.80 0.06
C GLY A 16 23.71 -17.39 -1.35
N MET A 17 23.18 -16.64 -2.31
CA MET A 17 22.98 -17.07 -3.70
C MET A 17 23.95 -16.34 -4.64
N HIS A 18 24.48 -17.07 -5.62
CA HIS A 18 25.30 -16.52 -6.68
C HIS A 18 24.41 -15.76 -7.69
N PRO A 19 24.56 -14.43 -7.87
CA PRO A 19 23.61 -13.60 -8.63
C PRO A 19 23.47 -13.93 -10.11
N ILE A 20 24.48 -14.58 -10.71
CA ILE A 20 24.49 -14.93 -12.15
C ILE A 20 24.02 -16.37 -12.40
N THR A 21 24.45 -17.34 -11.58
CA THR A 21 24.17 -18.77 -11.80
C THR A 21 22.95 -19.26 -11.03
N CYS A 22 22.42 -18.44 -10.12
CA CYS A 22 21.31 -18.78 -9.23
C CYS A 22 21.58 -20.07 -8.41
N GLN A 23 22.83 -20.37 -8.12
CA GLN A 23 23.25 -21.47 -7.25
C GLN A 23 23.60 -20.96 -5.85
N GLU A 24 23.53 -21.82 -4.84
CA GLU A 24 24.01 -21.50 -3.50
C GLU A 24 25.52 -21.21 -3.50
N LEU A 25 25.92 -20.23 -2.71
CA LEU A 25 27.33 -19.90 -2.48
C LEU A 25 27.95 -20.95 -1.56
N PRO A 26 29.24 -21.28 -1.76
CA PRO A 26 29.98 -22.14 -0.84
C PRO A 26 29.86 -21.69 0.62
N ALA A 27 29.83 -22.62 1.56
CA ALA A 27 29.64 -22.32 2.98
C ALA A 27 30.73 -21.40 3.57
N ASP A 28 31.94 -21.44 3.01
CA ASP A 28 33.10 -20.61 3.36
C ASP A 28 33.17 -19.28 2.60
N SER A 29 32.18 -18.98 1.77
CA SER A 29 32.05 -17.68 1.09
C SER A 29 31.99 -16.54 2.10
N VAL A 30 32.74 -15.46 1.83
CA VAL A 30 32.69 -14.23 2.64
C VAL A 30 31.28 -13.65 2.73
N TYR A 31 30.44 -13.86 1.71
CA TYR A 31 29.05 -13.38 1.71
C TYR A 31 28.15 -14.12 2.71
N ASN A 32 28.52 -15.35 3.12
CA ASN A 32 27.84 -16.10 4.17
C ASN A 32 28.31 -15.71 5.58
N HIS A 33 29.34 -14.86 5.71
CA HIS A 33 29.79 -14.41 7.02
C HIS A 33 28.70 -13.57 7.72
N PRO A 34 28.31 -13.87 8.98
CA PRO A 34 27.16 -13.24 9.62
C PRO A 34 27.21 -11.71 9.73
N GLN A 35 28.40 -11.10 9.80
CA GLN A 35 28.51 -9.64 9.76
C GLN A 35 28.27 -9.06 8.36
N ILE A 36 28.71 -9.76 7.32
CA ILE A 36 28.52 -9.34 5.92
C ILE A 36 27.05 -9.47 5.55
N VAL A 37 26.41 -10.61 5.85
CA VAL A 37 24.96 -10.81 5.65
C VAL A 37 24.16 -9.67 6.28
N ARG A 38 24.43 -9.34 7.56
CA ARG A 38 23.78 -8.21 8.25
C ARG A 38 24.03 -6.88 7.56
N ALA A 39 25.26 -6.60 7.13
CA ALA A 39 25.60 -5.37 6.43
C ALA A 39 24.86 -5.25 5.09
N LEU A 40 24.73 -6.35 4.34
CA LEU A 40 23.99 -6.38 3.09
C LEU A 40 22.50 -6.15 3.31
N PHE A 41 21.87 -6.77 4.31
CA PHE A 41 20.47 -6.50 4.64
C PHE A 41 20.23 -5.05 5.08
N VAL A 42 21.13 -4.47 5.87
CA VAL A 42 21.05 -3.04 6.22
C VAL A 42 21.19 -2.15 4.98
N ALA A 43 22.05 -2.53 4.03
CA ALA A 43 22.17 -1.81 2.77
C ALA A 43 20.88 -1.91 1.95
N LEU A 44 20.30 -3.11 1.81
CA LEU A 44 19.04 -3.36 1.10
C LEU A 44 17.88 -2.54 1.68
N ASP A 45 17.78 -2.42 2.99
CA ASP A 45 16.74 -1.61 3.64
C ASP A 45 16.84 -0.11 3.31
N ARG A 46 18.04 0.36 2.93
CA ARG A 46 18.30 1.74 2.52
C ARG A 46 18.11 1.97 1.02
N PHE A 47 17.97 0.92 0.22
CA PHE A 47 17.64 1.10 -1.19
C PHE A 47 16.30 1.84 -1.30
N PRO A 48 16.18 2.81 -2.21
CA PRO A 48 14.91 3.46 -2.46
C PRO A 48 13.92 2.39 -2.91
N LYS A 49 12.93 2.09 -2.06
CA LYS A 49 11.87 1.16 -2.41
C LYS A 49 11.22 1.68 -3.69
N ARG A 50 11.22 0.86 -4.75
CA ARG A 50 10.52 1.18 -5.99
C ARG A 50 9.12 1.64 -5.64
N LYS A 51 8.76 2.87 -6.04
CA LYS A 51 7.39 3.35 -5.93
C LYS A 51 6.53 2.41 -6.76
N ARG A 52 5.69 1.63 -6.09
CA ARG A 52 4.76 0.73 -6.78
C ARG A 52 3.81 1.56 -7.62
N SER A 53 3.54 1.10 -8.84
CA SER A 53 2.51 1.71 -9.67
C SER A 53 1.14 1.57 -8.99
N THR A 54 0.19 2.40 -9.40
CA THR A 54 -1.20 2.30 -8.92
C THR A 54 -1.76 0.91 -9.21
N GLU A 55 -1.43 0.32 -10.36
CA GLU A 55 -1.89 -1.01 -10.78
C GLU A 55 -1.30 -2.12 -9.91
N GLU A 56 0.00 -2.06 -9.59
CA GLU A 56 0.66 -3.02 -8.70
C GLU A 56 -0.01 -3.01 -7.31
N ARG A 57 -0.31 -1.81 -6.78
CA ARG A 57 -1.01 -1.68 -5.49
C ARG A 57 -2.45 -2.18 -5.54
N GLN A 58 -3.15 -1.97 -6.66
CA GLN A 58 -4.50 -2.50 -6.87
C GLN A 58 -4.50 -4.03 -6.89
N LYS A 59 -3.53 -4.65 -7.57
CA LYS A 59 -3.38 -6.11 -7.60
C LYS A 59 -3.13 -6.68 -6.20
N GLU A 60 -2.20 -6.10 -5.45
CA GLU A 60 -1.91 -6.50 -4.07
C GLU A 60 -3.13 -6.35 -3.13
N ASN A 61 -3.93 -5.30 -3.31
CA ASN A 61 -5.18 -5.14 -2.56
C ASN A 61 -6.14 -6.30 -2.82
N LEU A 62 -6.33 -6.68 -4.09
CA LEU A 62 -7.21 -7.80 -4.45
C LEU A 62 -6.68 -9.13 -3.94
N GLU A 63 -5.36 -9.38 -4.00
CA GLU A 63 -4.72 -10.57 -3.43
C GLU A 63 -4.93 -10.68 -1.91
N ARG A 64 -5.07 -9.54 -1.23
CA ARG A 64 -5.38 -9.45 0.21
C ARG A 64 -6.88 -9.49 0.53
N GLY A 65 -7.75 -9.64 -0.47
CA GLY A 65 -9.20 -9.56 -0.29
C GLY A 65 -9.71 -8.17 0.10
N LEU A 66 -8.93 -7.12 -0.17
CA LEU A 66 -9.30 -5.73 0.08
C LEU A 66 -9.96 -5.11 -1.17
N PRO A 67 -10.77 -4.05 -1.01
CA PRO A 67 -11.26 -3.29 -2.15
C PRO A 67 -10.11 -2.79 -3.04
N LYS A 68 -10.29 -2.83 -4.36
CA LYS A 68 -9.25 -2.49 -5.35
C LYS A 68 -8.52 -1.18 -5.04
N ASN A 69 -9.26 -0.15 -4.63
CA ASN A 69 -8.72 1.19 -4.37
C ASN A 69 -8.40 1.45 -2.88
N SER A 70 -8.30 0.42 -2.05
CA SER A 70 -7.94 0.55 -0.64
C SER A 70 -6.58 1.24 -0.45
N GLY A 71 -6.54 2.26 0.41
CA GLY A 71 -5.31 3.01 0.71
C GLY A 71 -4.69 3.78 -0.46
N LEU A 72 -5.37 3.85 -1.61
CA LEU A 72 -4.93 4.67 -2.74
C LEU A 72 -5.38 6.13 -2.54
N PRO A 73 -4.61 7.12 -3.03
CA PRO A 73 -5.04 8.51 -3.06
C PRO A 73 -6.38 8.70 -3.76
N TRP A 74 -7.16 9.69 -3.34
CA TRP A 74 -8.39 10.10 -4.03
C TRP A 74 -8.04 11.04 -5.18
N SER A 75 -8.62 10.79 -6.36
CA SER A 75 -8.65 11.78 -7.44
C SER A 75 -9.83 12.73 -7.25
N ASP A 76 -9.75 13.91 -7.84
CA ASP A 76 -10.82 14.90 -7.71
C ASP A 76 -12.12 14.44 -8.38
N GLU A 77 -12.02 13.69 -9.49
CA GLU A 77 -13.18 13.08 -10.14
C GLU A 77 -13.86 12.07 -9.20
N ALA A 78 -13.07 11.24 -8.51
CA ALA A 78 -13.60 10.27 -7.57
C ALA A 78 -14.29 10.95 -6.39
N ARG A 79 -13.70 12.02 -5.84
CA ARG A 79 -14.31 12.82 -4.76
C ARG A 79 -15.65 13.42 -5.18
N ASN A 80 -15.65 14.09 -6.34
CA ASN A 80 -16.83 14.74 -6.89
C ASN A 80 -17.93 13.73 -7.22
N SER A 81 -17.58 12.56 -7.75
CA SER A 81 -18.53 11.48 -8.03
C SER A 81 -19.14 10.92 -6.74
N ALA A 82 -18.33 10.69 -5.70
CA ALA A 82 -18.83 10.24 -4.40
C ALA A 82 -19.77 11.26 -3.75
N ALA A 83 -19.41 12.55 -3.81
CA ALA A 83 -20.25 13.65 -3.34
C ALA A 83 -21.60 13.69 -4.08
N LYS A 84 -21.56 13.65 -5.42
CA LYS A 84 -22.76 13.64 -6.27
C LYS A 84 -23.67 12.47 -5.94
N GLY A 85 -23.12 11.26 -5.86
CA GLY A 85 -23.88 10.06 -5.50
C GLY A 85 -24.58 10.22 -4.15
N TYR A 86 -23.87 10.72 -3.14
CA TYR A 86 -24.45 10.95 -1.82
C TYR A 86 -25.55 12.02 -1.85
N THR A 87 -25.33 13.16 -2.51
CA THR A 87 -26.34 14.22 -2.64
C THR A 87 -27.57 13.78 -3.46
N ALA A 88 -27.43 12.79 -4.33
CA ALA A 88 -28.52 12.17 -5.08
C ALA A 88 -29.28 11.10 -4.25
N GLY A 89 -28.91 10.88 -2.98
CA GLY A 89 -29.56 9.94 -2.09
C GLY A 89 -29.05 8.50 -2.20
N GLU A 90 -27.91 8.25 -2.86
CA GLU A 90 -27.29 6.93 -2.84
C GLU A 90 -26.69 6.61 -1.46
N SER A 91 -26.82 5.35 -1.03
CA SER A 91 -26.24 4.91 0.23
C SER A 91 -24.72 4.84 0.17
N ILE A 92 -24.06 4.98 1.34
CA ILE A 92 -22.60 4.94 1.45
C ILE A 92 -22.04 3.61 0.93
N GLU A 93 -22.74 2.50 1.16
CA GLU A 93 -22.36 1.15 0.73
C GLU A 93 -22.38 1.03 -0.80
N LYS A 94 -23.41 1.59 -1.44
CA LYS A 94 -23.53 1.59 -2.91
C LYS A 94 -22.43 2.45 -3.55
N ILE A 95 -22.12 3.60 -2.95
CA ILE A 95 -21.02 4.45 -3.39
C ILE A 95 -19.69 3.72 -3.20
N ALA A 96 -19.51 3.01 -2.08
CA ALA A 96 -18.30 2.25 -1.79
C ALA A 96 -18.02 1.17 -2.83
N GLU A 97 -19.06 0.41 -3.20
CA GLU A 97 -18.99 -0.61 -4.25
C GLU A 97 -18.59 -0.01 -5.61
N LYS A 98 -19.25 1.07 -6.05
CA LYS A 98 -18.92 1.76 -7.30
C LYS A 98 -17.47 2.25 -7.35
N HIS A 99 -16.99 2.80 -6.23
CA HIS A 99 -15.64 3.34 -6.12
C HIS A 99 -14.60 2.28 -5.77
N GLN A 100 -15.00 1.04 -5.52
CA GLN A 100 -14.14 -0.07 -5.09
C GLN A 100 -13.28 0.32 -3.87
N ARG A 101 -13.92 0.97 -2.90
CA ARG A 101 -13.36 1.39 -1.61
C ARG A 101 -14.24 0.85 -0.48
N SER A 102 -13.75 0.90 0.76
CA SER A 102 -14.58 0.53 1.91
C SER A 102 -15.60 1.63 2.24
N SER A 103 -16.75 1.25 2.81
CA SER A 103 -17.77 2.20 3.25
C SER A 103 -17.22 3.24 4.24
N SER A 104 -16.33 2.82 5.16
CA SER A 104 -15.64 3.75 6.07
C SER A 104 -14.76 4.77 5.33
N ALA A 105 -14.14 4.40 4.21
CA ALA A 105 -13.36 5.33 3.40
C ALA A 105 -14.25 6.33 2.66
N ILE A 106 -15.44 5.91 2.19
CA ILE A 106 -16.44 6.83 1.64
C ILE A 106 -16.94 7.78 2.72
N ALA A 107 -17.35 7.27 3.89
CA ALA A 107 -17.82 8.09 5.00
C ALA A 107 -16.75 9.13 5.43
N ALA A 108 -15.48 8.71 5.50
CA ALA A 108 -14.38 9.62 5.83
C ALA A 108 -14.22 10.72 4.78
N GLU A 109 -14.33 10.38 3.50
CA GLU A 109 -14.20 11.37 2.43
C GLU A 109 -15.41 12.32 2.37
N LEU A 110 -16.63 11.83 2.60
CA LEU A 110 -17.83 12.68 2.71
C LEU A 110 -17.74 13.63 3.92
N THR A 111 -17.18 13.15 5.04
CA THR A 111 -16.92 13.97 6.23
C THR A 111 -15.88 15.05 5.93
N ARG A 112 -14.78 14.68 5.24
CA ARG A 112 -13.75 15.64 4.79
C ARG A 112 -14.32 16.70 3.84
N GLN A 113 -15.27 16.35 2.99
CA GLN A 113 -15.98 17.27 2.10
C GLN A 113 -17.08 18.08 2.80
N GLY A 114 -17.35 17.83 4.09
CA GLY A 114 -18.38 18.53 4.86
C GLY A 114 -19.82 18.14 4.51
N LEU A 115 -20.03 17.03 3.78
CA LEU A 115 -21.35 16.56 3.38
C LEU A 115 -22.08 15.80 4.49
N ILE A 116 -21.30 15.24 5.43
CA ILE A 116 -21.80 14.67 6.68
C ILE A 116 -20.92 15.15 7.83
N THR A 117 -21.49 15.28 9.02
CA THR A 117 -20.71 15.55 10.23
C THR A 117 -20.10 14.26 10.79
N PRO A 118 -19.03 14.33 11.61
CA PRO A 118 -18.51 13.16 12.31
C PRO A 118 -19.57 12.43 13.13
N GLU A 119 -20.48 13.16 13.79
CA GLU A 119 -21.56 12.58 14.59
C GLU A 119 -22.59 11.85 13.71
N GLN A 120 -22.85 12.37 12.50
CA GLN A 120 -23.70 11.68 11.52
C GLN A 120 -23.02 10.39 11.02
N ALA A 121 -21.72 10.44 10.75
CA ALA A 121 -20.95 9.24 10.37
C ALA A 121 -20.98 8.18 11.48
N GLU A 122 -20.80 8.58 12.73
CA GLU A 122 -20.87 7.66 13.89
C GLU A 122 -22.26 7.03 14.04
N LYS A 123 -23.33 7.82 13.89
CA LYS A 123 -24.72 7.29 13.89
C LYS A 123 -24.97 6.28 12.78
N LEU A 124 -24.28 6.41 11.65
CA LEU A 124 -24.30 5.46 10.54
C LEU A 124 -23.36 4.26 10.75
N GLY A 125 -22.69 4.16 11.91
CA GLY A 125 -21.77 3.07 12.25
C GLY A 125 -20.34 3.27 11.76
N TYR A 126 -19.99 4.45 11.26
CA TYR A 126 -18.66 4.77 10.75
C TYR A 126 -17.87 5.59 11.76
N THR A 127 -16.96 4.94 12.47
CA THR A 127 -16.05 5.60 13.42
C THR A 127 -14.67 5.80 12.77
N PHE A 128 -14.17 7.03 12.87
CA PHE A 128 -12.81 7.34 12.43
C PHE A 128 -11.88 7.17 13.62
N ARG A 129 -10.99 6.17 13.59
CA ARG A 129 -9.91 6.14 14.58
C ARG A 129 -9.03 7.36 14.34
N ASN A 130 -9.06 8.32 15.26
CA ASN A 130 -8.04 9.36 15.33
C ASN A 130 -6.70 8.66 15.51
N ARG A 131 -5.92 8.55 14.41
CA ARG A 131 -4.49 8.27 14.50
C ARG A 131 -3.83 9.56 14.97
N THR A 132 -3.98 9.86 16.25
CA THR A 132 -3.06 10.79 16.92
C THR A 132 -1.69 10.14 16.80
N ALA A 133 -0.77 10.86 16.13
CA ALA A 133 0.60 10.43 15.90
C ALA A 133 1.24 9.94 17.21
N ALA A 134 1.82 8.74 17.15
CA ALA A 134 2.86 8.28 18.06
C ALA A 134 4.17 8.22 17.27
#